data_AF-A0A7S1H5R2-F1
#
_entry.id   AF-A0A7S1H5R2-F1
#
_cell.length_a   1.000
_cell.length_b   1.000
_cell.length_c   1.000
_cell.angle_alpha   90.00
_cell.angle_beta   90.00
_cell.angle_gamma   90.00
#
_symmetry.space_group_name_H-M   'P 1'
#
loop_
_entity.id
_entity.type
_entity.pdbx_description
1 polymer ?
#
loop_
_entity_poly.entity_id
_entity_poly.type
_entity_poly.pdbx_seq_one_letter_code
_entity_poly.pdbx_strand_id
1 'polypeptide(L)'
;IEEIPPLLFHGLKSLKTLDLAANRISHLPDNCFASLGNLEILVMSRNRITSLSKEDFDPLVRLNDLQLGTNLLKEVPFGFLAERFDAQGNPIQLSVSVADGNRLKCLPPIPPSITWSARGKALPECQCSPGTFLPSKTARSCAKCSGMCSGGQELCPAGSTEDGLCGPCAPGSFGTKNGTCELCPEHSYQDRPEQPECTRCLEDMTSDTKGSTRCLCRAGFATPVGGTFLLAGG
;
A
#
# COMPACT_ATOMS: atom_id res chain seq x y z
N ILE A 1 0.01 -35.13 -0.73
CA ILE A 1 -0.64 -34.36 0.36
C ILE A 1 -1.59 -33.35 -0.27
N GLU A 2 -2.83 -33.25 0.22
CA GLU A 2 -3.82 -32.28 -0.30
C GLU A 2 -4.00 -31.09 0.66
N GLU A 3 -3.91 -31.33 1.96
CA GLU A 3 -3.99 -30.31 3.01
C GLU A 3 -2.82 -30.47 3.99
N ILE A 4 -2.33 -29.35 4.50
CA ILE A 4 -1.35 -29.32 5.58
C ILE A 4 -2.12 -29.19 6.90
N PRO A 5 -1.97 -30.13 7.84
CA PRO A 5 -2.56 -29.98 9.17
C PRO A 5 -2.09 -28.69 9.84
N PRO A 6 -2.98 -27.96 10.55
CA PRO A 6 -2.57 -26.83 11.36
C PRO A 6 -1.44 -27.25 12.31
N LEU A 7 -0.47 -26.35 12.51
CA LEU A 7 0.66 -26.55 13.42
C LEU A 7 1.63 -27.70 13.07
N LEU A 8 1.53 -28.33 11.90
CA LEU A 8 2.43 -29.44 11.52
C LEU A 8 3.92 -29.09 11.68
N PHE A 9 4.29 -27.85 11.36
CA PHE A 9 5.67 -27.36 11.45
C PHE A 9 5.96 -26.56 12.71
N HIS A 10 5.02 -26.52 13.65
CA HIS A 10 5.17 -25.73 14.87
C HIS A 10 6.33 -26.27 15.72
N GLY A 11 7.17 -25.37 16.23
CA GLY A 11 8.34 -25.72 17.03
C GLY A 11 9.58 -26.20 16.25
N LEU A 12 9.52 -26.34 14.92
CA LEU A 12 10.67 -26.73 14.08
C LEU A 12 11.65 -25.56 13.86
N LYS A 13 12.11 -24.94 14.95
CA LYS A 13 12.92 -23.71 14.93
C LYS A 13 14.28 -23.86 14.27
N SER A 14 14.80 -25.08 14.14
CA SER A 14 16.10 -25.35 13.52
C SER A 14 16.00 -25.73 12.04
N LEU A 15 14.79 -25.81 11.48
CA LEU A 15 14.58 -26.22 10.09
C LEU A 15 15.12 -25.15 9.13
N LYS A 16 15.98 -25.58 8.21
CA LYS A 16 16.59 -24.72 7.17
C LYS A 16 16.00 -24.95 5.79
N THR A 17 15.54 -26.15 5.51
CA THR A 17 14.98 -26.53 4.21
C THR A 17 13.66 -27.25 4.42
N LEU A 18 12.63 -26.80 3.72
CA LEU A 18 11.32 -27.43 3.70
C LEU A 18 10.92 -27.68 2.24
N ASP A 19 10.79 -28.95 1.89
CA ASP A 19 10.36 -29.38 0.56
C ASP A 19 8.94 -29.98 0.65
N LEU A 20 8.00 -29.30 0.01
CA LEU A 20 6.60 -29.69 -0.15
C LEU A 20 6.25 -29.86 -1.64
N ALA A 21 7.24 -30.01 -2.51
CA ALA A 21 7.03 -30.11 -3.95
C ALA A 21 6.23 -31.34 -4.36
N ALA A 22 5.62 -31.28 -5.54
CA ALA A 22 4.89 -32.39 -6.16
C ALA A 22 3.73 -32.94 -5.30
N ASN A 23 3.08 -32.05 -4.56
CA ASN A 23 1.87 -32.35 -3.79
C ASN A 23 0.63 -31.78 -4.49
N ARG A 24 -0.51 -31.77 -3.80
CA ARG A 24 -1.79 -31.25 -4.31
C ARG A 24 -2.30 -30.12 -3.42
N ILE A 25 -1.39 -29.44 -2.72
CA ILE A 25 -1.72 -28.38 -1.78
C ILE A 25 -2.35 -27.23 -2.56
N SER A 26 -3.52 -26.79 -2.12
CA SER A 26 -4.26 -25.69 -2.76
C SER A 26 -4.27 -24.42 -1.92
N HIS A 27 -4.19 -24.56 -0.59
CA HIS A 27 -4.22 -23.47 0.38
C HIS A 27 -3.24 -23.79 1.52
N LEU A 28 -2.68 -22.75 2.14
CA LEU A 28 -1.89 -22.87 3.36
C LEU A 28 -2.77 -22.53 4.56
N PRO A 29 -2.67 -23.26 5.68
CA PRO A 29 -3.31 -22.85 6.93
C PRO A 29 -2.73 -21.54 7.44
N ASP A 30 -3.53 -20.75 8.14
CA ASP A 30 -3.06 -19.55 8.83
C ASP A 30 -1.86 -19.87 9.74
N ASN A 31 -0.83 -19.02 9.68
CA ASN A 31 0.37 -19.15 10.51
C ASN A 31 1.12 -20.49 10.34
N CYS A 32 0.93 -21.19 9.21
CA CYS A 32 1.57 -22.49 8.94
C CYS A 32 3.10 -22.47 9.14
N PHE A 33 3.74 -21.33 8.88
CA PHE A 33 5.19 -21.16 8.98
C PHE A 33 5.66 -20.34 10.19
N ALA A 34 4.80 -20.05 11.17
CA ALA A 34 5.10 -19.13 12.28
C ALA A 34 6.36 -19.46 13.11
N SER A 35 6.75 -20.74 13.20
CA SER A 35 7.95 -21.17 13.93
C SER A 35 9.22 -21.29 13.09
N LEU A 36 9.15 -21.01 11.78
CA LEU A 36 10.19 -21.34 10.81
C LEU A 36 11.14 -20.17 10.49
N GLY A 37 11.49 -19.36 11.50
CA GLY A 37 12.34 -18.17 11.30
C GLY A 37 13.78 -18.46 10.82
N ASN A 38 14.24 -19.71 10.90
CA ASN A 38 15.54 -20.15 10.38
C ASN A 38 15.47 -20.83 9.01
N LEU A 39 14.28 -20.89 8.40
CA LEU A 39 14.13 -21.49 7.09
C LEU A 39 14.82 -20.63 6.04
N GLU A 40 15.70 -21.25 5.26
CA GLU A 40 16.49 -20.65 4.19
C GLU A 40 15.87 -21.00 2.82
N ILE A 41 15.41 -22.24 2.66
CA ILE A 41 14.87 -22.76 1.39
C ILE A 41 13.46 -23.32 1.59
N LEU A 42 12.51 -22.83 0.80
CA LEU A 42 11.14 -23.33 0.76
C LEU A 42 10.76 -23.74 -0.66
N VAL A 43 10.53 -25.03 -0.86
CA VAL A 43 10.12 -25.59 -2.15
C VAL A 43 8.65 -25.99 -2.08
N MET A 44 7.81 -25.31 -2.86
CA MET A 44 6.38 -25.62 -2.99
C MET A 44 5.96 -25.79 -4.46
N SER A 45 6.93 -26.07 -5.32
CA SER A 45 6.71 -26.27 -6.75
C SER A 45 5.81 -27.49 -7.04
N ARG A 46 5.09 -27.49 -8.17
CA ARG A 46 4.20 -28.59 -8.60
C ARG A 46 3.10 -28.89 -7.58
N ASN A 47 2.43 -27.83 -7.11
CA ASN A 47 1.25 -27.91 -6.27
C ASN A 47 0.02 -27.30 -6.99
N ARG A 48 -1.06 -27.01 -6.28
CA ARG A 48 -2.30 -26.42 -6.80
C ARG A 48 -2.61 -25.07 -6.13
N ILE A 49 -1.60 -24.39 -5.63
CA ILE A 49 -1.77 -23.15 -4.85
C ILE A 49 -2.36 -22.06 -5.74
N THR A 50 -3.49 -21.49 -5.34
CA THR A 50 -4.21 -20.46 -6.11
C THR A 50 -3.93 -19.03 -5.64
N SER A 51 -3.60 -18.88 -4.37
CA SER A 51 -3.32 -17.61 -3.71
C SER A 51 -2.35 -17.82 -2.57
N LEU A 52 -1.59 -16.77 -2.27
CA LEU A 52 -0.73 -16.65 -1.11
C LEU A 52 -1.03 -15.28 -0.48
N SER A 53 -0.69 -15.08 0.79
CA SER A 53 -0.73 -13.79 1.45
C SER A 53 0.68 -13.34 1.83
N LYS A 54 0.86 -12.07 2.20
CA LYS A 54 2.16 -11.60 2.72
C LYS A 54 2.43 -12.24 4.09
N GLU A 55 1.38 -12.32 4.89
CA GLU A 55 1.36 -12.79 6.27
C GLU A 55 1.83 -14.25 6.39
N ASP A 56 1.60 -15.07 5.36
CA ASP A 56 2.11 -16.44 5.28
C ASP A 56 3.65 -16.51 5.40
N PHE A 57 4.37 -15.48 4.92
CA PHE A 57 5.84 -15.48 4.80
C PHE A 57 6.53 -14.49 5.73
N ASP A 58 5.80 -13.60 6.42
CA ASP A 58 6.33 -12.68 7.42
C ASP A 58 7.23 -13.37 8.48
N PRO A 59 6.92 -14.59 8.96
CA PRO A 59 7.78 -15.30 9.91
C PRO A 59 9.13 -15.78 9.32
N LEU A 60 9.24 -15.90 8.00
CA LEU A 60 10.36 -16.53 7.29
C LEU A 60 11.52 -15.56 7.04
N VAL A 61 12.03 -14.95 8.11
CA VAL A 61 13.00 -13.83 8.07
C VAL A 61 14.35 -14.18 7.43
N ARG A 62 14.72 -15.47 7.36
CA ARG A 62 15.98 -15.96 6.76
C ARG A 62 15.83 -16.59 5.38
N LEU A 63 14.62 -16.60 4.82
CA LEU A 63 14.35 -17.25 3.55
C LEU A 63 15.13 -16.56 2.42
N ASN A 64 15.88 -17.32 1.64
CA ASN A 64 16.68 -16.81 0.52
C ASN A 64 16.37 -17.54 -0.80
N ASP A 65 15.69 -18.68 -0.77
CA ASP A 65 15.17 -19.36 -1.98
C ASP A 65 13.72 -19.83 -1.78
N LEU A 66 12.86 -19.37 -2.68
CA LEU A 66 11.44 -19.70 -2.71
C LEU A 66 11.03 -20.20 -4.09
N GLN A 67 10.63 -21.46 -4.15
CA GLN A 67 10.24 -22.12 -5.39
C GLN A 67 8.74 -22.39 -5.42
N LEU A 68 8.04 -21.66 -6.30
CA LEU A 68 6.59 -21.68 -6.49
C LEU A 68 6.18 -22.14 -7.89
N GLY A 69 7.12 -22.65 -8.69
CA GLY A 69 6.87 -23.09 -10.06
C GLY A 69 5.76 -24.14 -10.15
N THR A 70 4.98 -24.11 -11.22
CA THR A 70 3.93 -25.09 -11.54
C THR A 70 2.86 -25.14 -10.45
N ASN A 71 2.28 -23.97 -10.16
CA ASN A 71 1.11 -23.80 -9.30
C ASN A 71 -0.03 -23.15 -10.10
N LEU A 72 -1.07 -22.65 -9.43
CA LEU A 72 -2.23 -22.00 -10.06
C LEU A 72 -2.34 -20.51 -9.70
N LEU A 73 -1.22 -19.90 -9.29
CA LEU A 73 -1.17 -18.49 -8.86
C LEU A 73 -1.57 -17.58 -10.02
N LYS A 74 -2.55 -16.70 -9.77
CA LYS A 74 -2.99 -15.66 -10.72
C LYS A 74 -2.23 -14.35 -10.55
N GLU A 75 -1.76 -14.12 -9.34
CA GLU A 75 -1.01 -12.95 -8.91
C GLU A 75 0.01 -13.40 -7.86
N VAL A 76 1.04 -12.59 -7.69
CA VAL A 76 1.96 -12.69 -6.55
C VAL A 76 1.61 -11.52 -5.63
N PRO A 77 1.34 -11.76 -4.33
CA PRO A 77 0.92 -10.69 -3.44
C PRO A 77 1.94 -9.56 -3.43
N PHE A 78 1.47 -8.33 -3.41
CA PHE A 78 2.35 -7.20 -3.20
C PHE A 78 2.78 -7.16 -1.73
N GLY A 79 4.01 -6.74 -1.43
CA GLY A 79 4.54 -6.74 -0.06
C GLY A 79 5.03 -8.10 0.46
N PHE A 80 4.62 -9.22 -0.16
CA PHE A 80 5.25 -10.54 0.00
C PHE A 80 6.74 -10.53 -0.42
N LEU A 81 7.13 -9.51 -1.18
CA LEU A 81 8.46 -9.26 -1.73
C LEU A 81 9.01 -7.92 -1.22
N ALA A 82 8.59 -7.48 -0.03
CA ALA A 82 9.16 -6.28 0.57
C ALA A 82 10.67 -6.45 0.77
N GLU A 83 11.42 -5.34 0.72
CA GLU A 83 12.82 -5.38 1.09
C GLU A 83 12.96 -5.82 2.55
N ARG A 84 13.76 -6.84 2.74
CA ARG A 84 14.12 -7.36 4.06
C ARG A 84 15.58 -7.04 4.28
N PHE A 85 15.91 -6.64 5.50
CA PHE A 85 17.27 -6.27 5.87
C PHE A 85 17.77 -7.21 6.96
N ASP A 86 19.05 -7.57 6.90
CA ASP A 86 19.71 -8.29 7.99
C ASP A 86 19.91 -7.40 9.21
N ALA A 87 20.48 -7.95 10.29
CA ALA A 87 20.75 -7.19 11.52
C ALA A 87 21.76 -6.06 11.32
N GLN A 88 22.49 -6.06 10.20
CA GLN A 88 23.48 -5.08 9.81
C GLN A 88 22.90 -4.03 8.84
N GLY A 89 21.61 -4.14 8.47
CA GLY A 89 20.94 -3.23 7.56
C GLY A 89 21.21 -3.51 6.07
N ASN A 90 21.78 -4.67 5.71
CA ASN A 90 21.99 -5.04 4.31
C ASN A 90 20.75 -5.73 3.74
N PRO A 91 20.39 -5.49 2.47
CA PRO A 91 19.28 -6.18 1.82
C PRO A 91 19.53 -7.70 1.75
N ILE A 92 18.59 -8.47 2.27
CA ILE A 92 18.59 -9.94 2.17
C ILE A 92 18.20 -10.31 0.75
N GLN A 93 19.10 -11.02 0.08
CA GLN A 93 18.86 -11.56 -1.25
C GLN A 93 17.80 -12.66 -1.19
N LEU A 94 16.79 -12.57 -2.04
CA LEU A 94 15.76 -13.59 -2.19
C LEU A 94 15.67 -14.01 -3.67
N SER A 95 15.91 -15.29 -3.92
CA SER A 95 15.59 -15.94 -5.19
C SER A 95 14.14 -16.40 -5.17
N VAL A 96 13.36 -16.01 -6.17
CA VAL A 96 11.98 -16.47 -6.34
C VAL A 96 11.79 -17.09 -7.72
N SER A 97 11.34 -18.34 -7.73
CA SER A 97 10.98 -19.04 -8.96
C SER A 97 9.46 -19.17 -9.07
N VAL A 98 8.83 -18.48 -10.02
CA VAL A 98 7.36 -18.41 -10.09
C VAL A 98 6.77 -18.56 -11.50
N ALA A 99 7.50 -18.34 -12.59
CA ALA A 99 6.80 -18.19 -13.89
C ALA A 99 6.52 -19.50 -14.66
N ASP A 100 7.14 -20.61 -14.30
CA ASP A 100 6.96 -21.86 -15.06
C ASP A 100 5.66 -22.55 -14.62
N GLY A 101 4.58 -22.43 -15.38
CA GLY A 101 3.33 -23.17 -15.13
C GLY A 101 2.33 -22.52 -14.17
N ASN A 102 2.58 -21.29 -13.70
CA ASN A 102 1.57 -20.46 -13.02
C ASN A 102 0.68 -19.69 -14.02
N ARG A 103 -0.35 -19.02 -13.51
CA ARG A 103 -1.35 -18.24 -14.29
C ARG A 103 -1.18 -16.73 -14.12
N LEU A 104 0.04 -16.28 -13.83
CA LEU A 104 0.36 -14.86 -13.65
C LEU A 104 0.05 -14.07 -14.92
N LYS A 105 -0.59 -12.91 -14.75
CA LYS A 105 -0.88 -11.96 -15.84
C LYS A 105 0.17 -10.86 -15.96
N CYS A 106 0.80 -10.51 -14.85
CA CYS A 106 1.77 -9.44 -14.72
C CYS A 106 2.72 -9.74 -13.55
N LEU A 107 3.81 -8.99 -13.45
CA LEU A 107 4.75 -9.04 -12.33
C LEU A 107 4.56 -7.84 -11.41
N PRO A 108 4.56 -8.02 -10.08
CA PRO A 108 4.60 -6.88 -9.16
C PRO A 108 5.94 -6.13 -9.30
N PRO A 109 6.04 -4.87 -8.83
CA PRO A 109 7.30 -4.17 -8.72
C PRO A 109 8.34 -5.00 -7.97
N ILE A 110 9.49 -5.15 -8.61
CA ILE A 110 10.56 -6.07 -8.21
C ILE A 110 11.66 -5.27 -7.49
N PRO A 111 11.88 -5.46 -6.17
CA PRO A 111 13.06 -4.89 -5.51
C PRO A 111 14.37 -5.40 -6.12
N PRO A 112 15.45 -4.61 -6.07
CA PRO A 112 16.76 -5.03 -6.56
C PRO A 112 17.37 -6.20 -5.78
N SER A 113 16.94 -6.44 -4.53
CA SER A 113 17.37 -7.58 -3.72
C SER A 113 16.65 -8.89 -4.07
N ILE A 114 15.74 -8.88 -5.04
CA ILE A 114 14.98 -10.06 -5.42
C ILE A 114 15.35 -10.47 -6.84
N THR A 115 15.92 -11.66 -6.94
CA THR A 115 16.20 -12.30 -8.22
C THR A 115 15.02 -13.17 -8.59
N TRP A 116 14.43 -12.90 -9.76
CA TRP A 116 13.31 -13.67 -10.26
C TRP A 116 13.71 -14.56 -11.43
N SER A 117 13.29 -15.83 -11.37
CA SER A 117 13.36 -16.73 -12.53
C SER A 117 11.97 -16.92 -13.13
N ALA A 118 11.84 -16.46 -14.38
CA ALA A 118 10.65 -16.60 -15.19
C ALA A 118 11.03 -17.12 -16.57
N ARG A 119 11.15 -18.45 -16.77
CA ARG A 119 11.60 -18.95 -18.07
C ARG A 119 10.50 -18.76 -19.12
N GLY A 120 10.77 -17.89 -20.09
CA GLY A 120 10.03 -17.84 -21.36
C GLY A 120 8.73 -17.04 -21.38
N LYS A 121 8.37 -16.30 -20.32
CA LYS A 121 7.25 -15.33 -20.37
C LYS A 121 7.74 -13.93 -20.02
N ALA A 122 7.78 -13.05 -21.01
CA ALA A 122 7.85 -11.61 -20.76
C ALA A 122 6.47 -11.16 -20.23
N LEU A 123 6.32 -11.12 -18.90
CA LEU A 123 5.12 -10.59 -18.26
C LEU A 123 5.26 -9.07 -18.10
N PRO A 124 4.22 -8.28 -18.40
CA PRO A 124 4.24 -6.83 -18.14
C PRO A 124 4.24 -6.57 -16.62
N GLU A 125 4.68 -5.37 -16.21
CA GLU A 125 4.48 -4.92 -14.83
C GLU A 125 2.99 -4.74 -14.52
N CYS A 126 2.58 -5.09 -13.30
CA CYS A 126 1.20 -4.95 -12.85
C CYS A 126 0.84 -3.47 -12.71
N GLN A 127 -0.19 -3.04 -13.43
CA GLN A 127 -0.86 -1.75 -13.22
C GLN A 127 -1.99 -1.92 -12.18
N CYS A 128 -2.18 -0.94 -11.29
CA CYS A 128 -3.28 -1.01 -10.33
C CYS A 128 -4.63 -0.96 -11.06
N SER A 129 -5.59 -1.75 -10.57
CA SER A 129 -6.97 -1.73 -11.10
C SER A 129 -7.70 -0.47 -10.63
N PRO A 130 -8.72 0.02 -11.36
CA PRO A 130 -9.58 1.11 -10.88
C PRO A 130 -10.08 0.85 -9.45
N GLY A 131 -9.98 1.83 -8.54
CA GLY A 131 -10.36 1.68 -7.13
C GLY A 131 -9.28 1.08 -6.21
N THR A 132 -8.04 0.95 -6.68
CA THR A 132 -6.87 0.57 -5.88
C THR A 132 -5.74 1.60 -6.04
N PHE A 133 -4.99 1.89 -4.98
CA PHE A 133 -3.99 2.97 -4.98
C PHE A 133 -2.65 2.53 -4.38
N LEU A 134 -1.57 3.27 -4.68
CA LEU A 134 -0.22 3.05 -4.16
C LEU A 134 0.12 4.11 -3.10
N PRO A 135 0.08 3.79 -1.79
CA PRO A 135 0.19 4.77 -0.71
C PRO A 135 1.53 5.53 -0.58
N SER A 136 2.42 5.56 -1.59
CA SER A 136 3.55 6.47 -1.79
C SER A 136 4.40 6.03 -3.00
N LYS A 137 5.40 6.83 -3.41
CA LYS A 137 6.47 6.40 -4.34
C LYS A 137 7.29 5.20 -3.82
N THR A 138 7.27 4.97 -2.51
CA THR A 138 7.95 3.84 -1.84
C THR A 138 7.00 2.68 -1.54
N ALA A 139 5.69 2.87 -1.64
CA ALA A 139 4.69 1.83 -1.45
C ALA A 139 4.65 0.97 -2.70
N ARG A 140 4.92 -0.34 -2.52
CA ARG A 140 5.05 -1.30 -3.62
C ARG A 140 3.85 -2.24 -3.69
N SER A 141 2.68 -1.84 -3.17
CA SER A 141 1.45 -2.64 -3.12
C SER A 141 0.18 -1.83 -3.37
N CYS A 142 -0.69 -2.28 -4.30
CA CYS A 142 -2.00 -1.67 -4.51
C CYS A 142 -2.93 -1.99 -3.30
N ALA A 143 -3.37 -0.97 -2.57
CA ALA A 143 -4.35 -1.10 -1.50
C ALA A 143 -5.76 -0.87 -2.06
N LYS A 144 -6.74 -1.70 -1.64
CA LYS A 144 -8.16 -1.39 -1.88
C LYS A 144 -8.52 -0.10 -1.15
N CYS A 145 -9.16 0.85 -1.84
CA CYS A 145 -9.71 2.05 -1.19
C CYS A 145 -10.73 1.73 -0.08
N SER A 146 -11.25 0.50 -0.08
CA SER A 146 -12.37 -0.01 0.74
C SER A 146 -12.18 -0.04 2.26
N GLY A 147 -11.02 0.37 2.80
CA GLY A 147 -10.75 0.38 4.24
C GLY A 147 -10.29 1.72 4.82
N MET A 148 -10.06 2.73 3.97
CA MET A 148 -9.62 4.07 4.40
C MET A 148 -10.67 5.16 4.14
N CYS A 149 -11.77 4.80 3.46
CA CYS A 149 -12.91 5.67 3.27
C CYS A 149 -14.02 5.21 4.22
N SER A 150 -14.50 6.09 5.10
CA SER A 150 -15.64 5.79 5.98
C SER A 150 -16.84 5.35 5.13
N GLY A 151 -17.20 4.06 5.16
CA GLY A 151 -18.45 3.56 4.56
C GLY A 151 -18.34 2.64 3.33
N GLY A 152 -17.16 2.13 2.96
CA GLY A 152 -17.07 1.05 1.97
C GLY A 152 -17.41 1.43 0.52
N GLN A 153 -17.20 2.68 0.13
CA GLN A 153 -17.37 3.15 -1.25
C GLN A 153 -16.15 2.83 -2.14
N GLU A 154 -16.39 2.60 -3.43
CA GLU A 154 -15.41 2.21 -4.47
C GLU A 154 -14.56 3.37 -5.04
N LEU A 155 -14.73 4.60 -4.53
CA LEU A 155 -14.04 5.82 -4.97
C LEU A 155 -13.41 6.52 -3.75
N CYS A 156 -12.26 7.22 -3.92
CA CYS A 156 -11.69 8.03 -2.83
C CYS A 156 -12.74 9.07 -2.37
N PRO A 157 -12.75 9.51 -1.09
CA PRO A 157 -13.70 10.50 -0.60
C PRO A 157 -13.50 11.84 -1.33
N ALA A 158 -14.55 12.68 -1.35
CA ALA A 158 -14.39 14.08 -1.76
C ALA A 158 -13.34 14.73 -0.84
N GLY A 159 -12.19 15.07 -1.41
CA GLY A 159 -11.04 15.58 -0.65
C GLY A 159 -9.74 14.81 -0.88
N SER A 160 -9.57 14.04 -1.95
CA SER A 160 -8.33 13.29 -2.24
C SER A 160 -7.84 13.48 -3.67
N THR A 161 -6.51 13.50 -3.86
CA THR A 161 -5.81 13.67 -5.16
C THR A 161 -5.46 12.36 -5.86
N GLU A 162 -5.54 12.35 -7.19
CA GLU A 162 -4.74 11.47 -8.06
C GLU A 162 -3.25 11.87 -8.05
N ASP A 163 -2.51 11.37 -7.07
CA ASP A 163 -1.05 11.20 -7.15
C ASP A 163 -0.66 9.89 -6.43
N GLY A 164 -1.39 8.82 -6.80
CA GLY A 164 -1.17 7.48 -6.26
C GLY A 164 -1.63 7.27 -4.81
N LEU A 165 -1.88 8.32 -4.03
CA LEU A 165 -2.33 8.28 -2.63
C LEU A 165 -3.78 8.77 -2.51
N CYS A 166 -4.75 7.95 -2.09
CA CYS A 166 -5.98 8.53 -1.49
C CYS A 166 -5.56 9.16 -0.15
N GLY A 167 -5.14 10.42 -0.18
CA GLY A 167 -4.80 11.22 1.00
C GLY A 167 -5.63 12.51 1.05
N PRO A 168 -5.67 13.23 2.17
CA PRO A 168 -6.44 14.47 2.27
C PRO A 168 -5.90 15.59 1.39
N CYS A 169 -6.76 16.42 0.82
CA CYS A 169 -6.40 17.71 0.25
C CYS A 169 -5.71 18.57 1.32
N ALA A 170 -4.65 19.26 0.92
CA ALA A 170 -3.95 20.18 1.81
C ALA A 170 -4.90 21.29 2.31
N PRO A 171 -4.67 21.86 3.52
CA PRO A 171 -5.40 23.03 3.98
C PRO A 171 -5.45 24.12 2.89
N GLY A 172 -6.61 24.75 2.72
CA GLY A 172 -6.87 25.70 1.64
C GLY A 172 -7.35 25.06 0.32
N SER A 173 -7.51 23.74 0.26
CA SER A 173 -8.07 23.05 -0.92
C SER A 173 -9.16 22.05 -0.55
N PHE A 174 -10.13 21.86 -1.44
CA PHE A 174 -11.23 20.90 -1.35
C PHE A 174 -11.15 19.90 -2.50
N GLY A 175 -11.76 18.72 -2.34
CA GLY A 175 -11.71 17.70 -3.40
C GLY A 175 -12.94 17.67 -4.29
N THR A 176 -12.71 17.41 -5.57
CA THR A 176 -13.75 17.30 -6.60
C THR A 176 -14.26 15.86 -6.73
N LYS A 177 -15.41 15.70 -7.42
CA LYS A 177 -15.97 14.38 -7.76
C LYS A 177 -15.06 13.52 -8.64
N ASN A 178 -14.06 14.13 -9.29
CA ASN A 178 -13.09 13.43 -10.14
C ASN A 178 -11.80 13.07 -9.38
N GLY A 179 -11.73 13.25 -8.06
CA GLY A 179 -10.52 12.92 -7.30
C GLY A 179 -9.37 13.90 -7.52
N THR A 180 -9.68 15.18 -7.78
CA THR A 180 -8.68 16.26 -7.83
C THR A 180 -8.86 17.21 -6.66
N CYS A 181 -7.79 17.84 -6.18
CA CYS A 181 -7.90 18.94 -5.22
C CYS A 181 -7.91 20.28 -5.94
N GLU A 182 -8.90 21.10 -5.66
CA GLU A 182 -9.00 22.47 -6.15
C GLU A 182 -8.81 23.46 -4.99
N LEU A 183 -8.16 24.59 -5.28
CA LEU A 183 -7.97 25.65 -4.29
C LEU A 183 -9.31 26.27 -3.92
N CYS A 184 -9.49 26.56 -2.63
CA CYS A 184 -10.66 27.29 -2.17
C CYS A 184 -10.78 28.62 -2.92
N PRO A 185 -11.97 28.95 -3.48
CA PRO A 185 -12.18 30.23 -4.15
C PRO A 185 -12.02 31.40 -3.17
N GLU A 186 -11.82 32.60 -3.73
CA GLU A 186 -11.82 33.84 -2.94
C GLU A 186 -13.10 33.97 -2.09
N HIS A 187 -12.98 34.59 -0.92
CA HIS A 187 -14.01 34.64 0.12
C HIS A 187 -14.44 33.27 0.70
N SER A 188 -13.61 32.23 0.53
CA SER A 188 -13.75 30.97 1.25
C SER A 188 -12.40 30.48 1.79
N TYR A 189 -12.46 29.57 2.76
CA TYR A 189 -11.28 29.00 3.39
C TYR A 189 -11.49 27.54 3.82
N GLN A 190 -10.37 26.87 4.11
CA GLN A 190 -10.38 25.53 4.68
C GLN A 190 -9.17 25.30 5.58
N ASP A 191 -9.40 25.03 6.86
CA ASP A 191 -8.37 24.88 7.89
C ASP A 191 -7.96 23.43 8.16
N ARG A 192 -8.83 22.47 7.84
CA ARG A 192 -8.60 21.04 8.06
C ARG A 192 -8.43 20.26 6.75
N PRO A 193 -7.56 19.24 6.74
CA PRO A 193 -7.57 18.22 5.70
C PRO A 193 -8.91 17.47 5.67
N GLU A 194 -9.30 16.93 4.50
CA GLU A 194 -10.48 16.02 4.28
C GLU A 194 -11.87 16.67 4.16
N GLN A 195 -11.98 17.99 4.09
CA GLN A 195 -13.29 18.64 3.92
C GLN A 195 -13.74 18.65 2.44
N PRO A 196 -15.01 18.29 2.16
CA PRO A 196 -15.52 18.13 0.79
C PRO A 196 -15.81 19.46 0.08
N GLU A 197 -15.87 20.57 0.82
CA GLU A 197 -16.19 21.89 0.30
C GLU A 197 -15.59 22.99 1.19
N CYS A 198 -15.23 24.12 0.59
CA CYS A 198 -14.67 25.26 1.33
C CYS A 198 -15.74 26.00 2.12
N THR A 199 -15.38 26.42 3.33
CA THR A 199 -16.25 27.24 4.18
C THR A 199 -16.22 28.70 3.72
N ARG A 200 -17.39 29.32 3.51
CA ARG A 200 -17.46 30.75 3.16
C ARG A 200 -17.07 31.63 4.35
N CYS A 201 -16.38 32.72 4.07
CA CYS A 201 -16.12 33.76 5.06
C CYS A 201 -17.44 34.39 5.55
N LEU A 202 -17.47 34.78 6.83
CA LEU A 202 -18.55 35.59 7.40
C LEU A 202 -18.59 36.97 6.73
N GLU A 203 -19.72 37.69 6.84
CA GLU A 203 -20.02 38.93 6.09
C GLU A 203 -18.91 40.02 6.16
N ASP A 204 -18.17 40.10 7.28
CA ASP A 204 -17.11 41.10 7.51
C ASP A 204 -15.67 40.56 7.31
N MET A 205 -15.54 39.32 6.82
CA MET A 205 -14.26 38.66 6.59
C MET A 205 -14.05 38.36 5.10
N THR A 206 -12.79 38.21 4.71
CA THR A 206 -12.39 37.94 3.33
C THR A 206 -11.16 37.03 3.28
N SER A 207 -11.02 36.31 2.17
CA SER A 207 -9.79 35.65 1.74
C SER A 207 -9.51 36.15 0.32
N ASP A 208 -8.62 37.13 0.22
CA ASP A 208 -8.35 37.83 -1.05
C ASP A 208 -7.49 37.00 -2.01
N THR A 209 -7.10 35.80 -1.59
CA THR A 209 -6.34 34.84 -2.39
C THR A 209 -7.02 33.48 -2.37
N LYS A 210 -7.05 32.83 -3.54
CA LYS A 210 -7.42 31.42 -3.65
C LYS A 210 -6.48 30.57 -2.80
N GLY A 211 -7.01 29.51 -2.19
CA GLY A 211 -6.19 28.60 -1.39
C GLY A 211 -6.06 28.98 0.08
N SER A 212 -6.89 29.90 0.57
CA SER A 212 -6.76 30.42 1.93
C SER A 212 -7.14 29.38 3.00
N THR A 213 -6.37 29.33 4.09
CA THR A 213 -6.62 28.45 5.24
C THR A 213 -7.42 29.10 6.36
N ARG A 214 -7.69 30.40 6.24
CA ARG A 214 -8.50 31.20 7.17
C ARG A 214 -9.06 32.42 6.44
N CYS A 215 -10.12 33.01 6.98
CA CYS A 215 -10.54 34.36 6.59
C CYS A 215 -9.88 35.42 7.47
N LEU A 216 -9.65 36.61 6.92
CA LEU A 216 -9.14 37.79 7.60
C LEU A 216 -10.24 38.86 7.63
N CYS A 217 -10.23 39.75 8.62
CA CYS A 217 -11.18 40.88 8.62
C CYS A 217 -10.90 41.79 7.41
N ARG A 218 -11.96 42.26 6.75
CA ARG A 218 -11.82 43.26 5.68
C ARG A 218 -11.15 44.53 6.23
N ALA A 219 -10.23 45.10 5.45
CA ALA A 219 -9.62 46.38 5.78
C ALA A 219 -10.73 47.44 5.99
N GLY A 220 -10.84 47.97 7.21
CA GLY A 220 -11.89 48.91 7.63
C GLY A 220 -12.93 48.37 8.64
N PHE A 221 -12.98 47.06 8.90
CA PHE A 221 -13.92 46.43 9.86
C PHE A 221 -13.26 45.88 11.13
N ALA A 222 -11.95 46.05 11.31
CA ALA A 222 -11.25 45.69 12.55
C ALA A 222 -11.56 46.73 13.64
N THR A 223 -12.57 46.49 14.47
CA THR A 223 -12.72 47.22 15.74
C THR A 223 -11.76 46.62 16.77
N PRO A 224 -10.90 47.43 17.43
CA PRO A 224 -9.99 46.91 18.43
C PRO A 224 -10.77 46.47 19.66
N VAL A 225 -10.77 45.17 19.96
CA VAL A 225 -11.13 44.67 21.30
C VAL A 225 -9.84 44.13 21.91
N GLY A 226 -9.27 44.88 22.86
CA GLY A 226 -8.09 44.48 23.63
C GLY A 226 -6.79 44.55 22.83
N GLY A 227 -6.17 45.73 22.78
CA GLY A 227 -5.02 46.03 21.93
C GLY A 227 -3.91 44.98 21.90
N THR A 228 -3.68 44.40 20.72
CA THR A 228 -2.36 43.99 20.25
C THR A 228 -2.40 43.93 18.72
N PHE A 229 -1.70 44.85 18.05
CA PHE A 229 -1.42 44.73 16.62
C PHE A 229 -0.18 43.85 16.46
N LEU A 230 -0.30 42.68 15.83
CA LEU A 230 0.83 42.02 15.20
C LEU A 230 0.84 42.41 13.72
N LEU A 231 1.70 43.38 13.40
CA LEU A 231 2.12 43.66 12.03
C LEU A 231 2.82 42.40 11.50
N ALA A 232 2.28 41.77 10.46
CA ALA A 232 3.06 40.85 9.63
C ALA A 232 3.83 41.72 8.64
N GLY A 233 5.15 41.80 8.84
CA GLY A 233 6.05 42.55 7.98
C GLY A 233 6.15 41.97 6.57
N GLY A 234 6.13 42.87 5.60
CA GLY A 234 6.80 42.79 4.31
C GLY A 234 7.55 44.10 4.10
#